data_AF-A0A7V9N717-F1
#
_entry.id   AF-A0A7V9N717-F1
#
_cell.length_a   1.000
_cell.length_b   1.000
_cell.length_c   1.000
_cell.angle_alpha   90.00
_cell.angle_beta   90.00
_cell.angle_gamma   90.00
#
_symmetry.space_group_name_H-M   'P 1'
#
loop_
_entity.id
_entity.type
_entity.pdbx_description
1 polymer ?
#
loop_
_entity_poly.entity_id
_entity_poly.type
_entity_poly.pdbx_seq_one_letter_code
_entity_poly.pdbx_strand_id
1 'polypeptide(L)'
;MLEEVSGQRITALRIVGGQSRSASWAQMQADILGKPVLIPPVTEASGWGAAMCAGLGVGYWSSLSEAVRVSTVGGMVKFEPQSDAAARYSVLYPAWVREVSPT
;
A
#
# COMPACT_ATOMS: atom_id res chain seq x y z
N MET A 1 4.37 -15.36 -2.38
CA MET A 1 5.67 -14.91 -1.81
C MET A 1 5.54 -14.15 -0.48
N LEU A 2 4.98 -12.92 -0.40
CA LEU A 2 4.93 -12.20 0.90
C LEU A 2 4.03 -12.87 1.95
N GLU A 3 2.82 -13.31 1.58
CA GLU A 3 1.94 -14.07 2.49
C GLU A 3 2.55 -15.43 2.88
N GLU A 4 3.25 -16.09 1.96
CA GLU A 4 3.95 -17.36 2.22
C GLU A 4 5.12 -17.20 3.20
N VAL A 5 5.95 -16.16 3.01
CA VAL A 5 7.11 -15.87 3.86
C VAL A 5 6.68 -15.38 5.24
N SER A 6 5.65 -14.54 5.31
CA SER A 6 5.17 -14.00 6.59
C SER A 6 4.22 -14.93 7.34
N GLY A 7 3.60 -15.90 6.66
CA GLY A 7 2.51 -16.71 7.20
C GLY A 7 1.23 -15.91 7.51
N GLN A 8 1.15 -14.66 7.05
CA GLN A 8 0.04 -13.75 7.34
C GLN A 8 -0.78 -13.46 6.08
N ARG A 9 -2.10 -13.40 6.25
CA ARG A 9 -3.01 -12.98 5.17
C ARG A 9 -2.99 -11.46 5.05
N ILE A 10 -2.64 -10.97 3.87
CA ILE A 10 -2.75 -9.57 3.49
C ILE A 10 -4.21 -9.26 3.15
N THR A 11 -4.78 -8.31 3.89
CA THR A 11 -6.16 -7.86 3.72
C THR A 11 -6.29 -6.58 2.91
N ALA A 12 -5.23 -5.78 2.84
CA ALA A 12 -5.12 -4.58 2.02
C ALA A 12 -3.65 -4.17 1.85
N LEU A 13 -3.36 -3.40 0.81
CA LEU A 13 -2.07 -2.76 0.61
C LEU A 13 -2.18 -1.26 0.92
N ARG A 14 -1.19 -0.71 1.61
CA ARG A 14 -1.02 0.75 1.75
C ARG A 14 0.13 1.18 0.86
N ILE A 15 -0.14 2.10 -0.07
CA ILE A 15 0.87 2.60 -1.02
C ILE A 15 1.12 4.08 -0.81
N VAL A 16 2.35 4.50 -1.04
CA VAL A 16 2.87 5.87 -0.86
C VAL A 16 3.88 6.18 -1.96
N GLY A 17 4.38 7.42 -2.01
CA GLY A 17 5.34 7.86 -3.03
C GLY A 17 4.69 8.35 -4.34
N GLY A 18 5.51 8.59 -5.37
CA GLY A 18 5.05 9.23 -6.61
C GLY A 18 3.93 8.48 -7.32
N GLN A 19 4.02 7.15 -7.37
CA GLN A 19 3.05 6.31 -8.09
C GLN A 19 1.65 6.32 -7.44
N SER A 20 1.56 6.59 -6.13
CA SER A 20 0.26 6.66 -5.44
C SER A 20 -0.55 7.91 -5.82
N ARG A 21 0.02 8.85 -6.59
CA ARG A 21 -0.71 10.02 -7.11
C ARG A 21 -1.58 9.69 -8.33
N SER A 22 -1.34 8.54 -8.98
CA SER A 22 -2.11 8.10 -10.13
C SER A 22 -3.23 7.16 -9.70
N ALA A 23 -4.49 7.62 -9.85
CA ALA A 23 -5.66 6.82 -9.55
C ALA A 23 -5.76 5.57 -10.43
N SER A 24 -5.39 5.66 -11.71
CA SER A 24 -5.40 4.52 -12.63
C SER A 24 -4.35 3.47 -12.25
N TRP A 25 -3.17 3.92 -11.80
CA TRP A 25 -2.14 3.02 -11.32
C TRP A 25 -2.57 2.31 -10.03
N ALA A 26 -3.14 3.06 -9.08
CA ALA A 26 -3.65 2.49 -7.83
C ALA A 26 -4.78 1.47 -8.07
N GLN A 27 -5.71 1.76 -8.98
CA GLN A 27 -6.77 0.83 -9.37
C GLN A 27 -6.21 -0.44 -10.01
N MET A 28 -5.26 -0.30 -10.94
CA MET A 28 -4.60 -1.44 -11.58
C MET A 28 -3.92 -2.35 -10.56
N GLN A 29 -3.26 -1.79 -9.55
CA GLN A 29 -2.66 -2.57 -8.46
C GLN A 29 -3.72 -3.35 -7.65
N ALA A 30 -4.86 -2.72 -7.35
CA ALA A 30 -5.95 -3.39 -6.65
C ALA A 30 -6.53 -4.55 -7.47
N ASP A 31 -6.71 -4.35 -8.78
CA ASP A 31 -7.23 -5.36 -9.69
C ASP A 31 -6.26 -6.53 -9.88
N ILE A 32 -4.98 -6.25 -10.10
CA ILE A 32 -3.95 -7.29 -10.28
C ILE A 32 -3.80 -8.15 -9.01
N LEU A 33 -3.77 -7.50 -7.85
CA LEU A 33 -3.55 -8.20 -6.57
C LEU A 33 -4.82 -8.82 -6.01
N GLY A 34 -6.00 -8.42 -6.51
CA GLY A 34 -7.29 -8.82 -5.96
C GLY A 34 -7.48 -8.38 -4.50
N LYS A 35 -6.85 -7.27 -4.10
CA LYS A 35 -6.87 -6.73 -2.74
C LYS A 35 -7.14 -5.23 -2.74
N PRO A 36 -7.82 -4.70 -1.71
CA PRO A 36 -7.96 -3.26 -1.55
C PRO A 36 -6.61 -2.55 -1.49
N VAL A 37 -6.52 -1.40 -2.16
CA VAL A 37 -5.38 -0.49 -2.10
C VAL A 37 -5.80 0.79 -1.37
N LEU A 38 -5.00 1.20 -0.40
CA LEU A 38 -5.22 2.35 0.47
C LEU A 38 -4.12 3.38 0.26
N ILE A 39 -4.50 4.64 0.06
CA ILE A 39 -3.58 5.75 -0.10
C ILE A 39 -3.80 6.73 1.05
N PRO A 40 -2.84 6.87 1.97
CA PRO A 40 -2.93 7.87 3.03
C PRO A 40 -2.71 9.29 2.46
N PRO A 41 -3.17 10.32 3.19
CA PRO A 41 -2.98 11.71 2.79
C PRO A 41 -1.50 12.11 2.80
N VAL A 42 -0.70 11.53 3.71
CA VAL A 42 0.75 11.72 3.72
C VAL A 42 1.40 10.77 2.71
N THR A 43 1.78 11.30 1.54
CA THR A 43 2.43 10.50 0.49
C THR A 43 3.94 10.35 0.66
N GLU A 44 4.59 11.18 1.49
CA GLU A 44 6.02 11.11 1.80
C GLU A 44 6.25 10.34 3.11
N ALA A 45 6.09 9.02 3.07
CA ALA A 45 6.12 8.18 4.26
C ALA A 45 7.51 8.09 4.92
N SER A 46 8.58 8.12 4.13
CA SER A 46 9.95 8.00 4.64
C SER A 46 10.33 9.22 5.47
N GLY A 47 10.11 10.42 4.91
CA GLY A 47 10.32 11.67 5.64
C GLY A 47 9.43 11.78 6.88
N TRP A 48 8.16 11.37 6.76
CA TRP A 48 7.24 11.35 7.89
C TRP A 48 7.71 10.39 9.00
N GLY A 49 8.15 9.17 8.66
CA GLY A 49 8.68 8.22 9.64
C GLY A 49 9.88 8.75 10.41
N ALA A 50 10.81 9.43 9.73
CA ALA A 50 11.93 10.09 10.39
C ALA A 50 11.46 11.19 11.36
N ALA A 51 10.50 12.02 10.94
CA ALA A 51 9.92 13.07 11.79
C ALA A 51 9.17 12.49 13.00
N MET A 52 8.48 11.36 12.86
CA MET A 52 7.83 10.66 13.97
C MET A 52 8.86 10.20 15.02
N CYS A 53 9.94 9.55 14.58
CA CYS A 53 11.00 9.09 15.46
C CYS A 53 11.71 10.25 16.18
N ALA A 54 12.06 11.31 15.43
CA ALA A 54 12.67 12.51 16.02
C ALA A 54 11.73 13.20 17.02
N GLY A 55 10.46 13.36 16.64
CA GLY A 55 9.43 13.96 17.50
C GLY A 55 9.19 13.18 18.79
N LEU A 56 9.21 11.85 18.73
CA LEU A 56 9.16 11.02 19.94
C LEU A 56 10.41 11.23 20.82
N GLY A 57 11.60 11.25 20.20
CA GLY A 57 12.86 11.42 20.92
C GLY A 57 12.98 12.75 21.67
N VAL A 58 12.38 13.82 21.15
CA VAL A 58 12.37 15.15 21.80
C VAL A 58 11.12 15.41 22.66
N GLY A 59 10.25 14.41 22.82
CA GLY A 59 9.03 14.52 23.62
C GLY A 59 7.90 15.34 22.98
N TYR A 60 7.97 15.61 21.67
CA TYR A 60 6.88 16.25 20.92
C TYR A 60 5.65 15.34 20.82
N TRP A 61 5.88 14.03 20.61
CA TRP A 61 4.83 13.01 20.63
C TRP A 61 4.93 12.19 21.92
N SER A 62 3.80 11.84 22.50
CA SER A 62 3.71 10.93 23.64
C SER A 62 3.93 9.46 23.26
N SER A 63 3.71 9.11 21.98
CA SER A 63 3.90 7.77 21.45
C SER A 63 3.98 7.76 19.91
N LEU A 64 4.54 6.71 19.32
CA LEU A 64 4.48 6.51 17.86
C LEU A 64 3.03 6.41 17.36
N SER A 65 2.13 5.80 18.15
CA SER A 65 0.72 5.67 17.79
C SER A 65 0.04 7.03 17.63
N GLU A 66 0.43 8.03 18.42
CA GLU A 66 -0.03 9.41 18.24
C GLU A 66 0.42 9.99 16.91
N ALA A 67 1.70 9.85 16.59
CA ALA A 67 2.26 10.36 15.35
C ALA A 67 1.69 9.63 14.11
N VAL A 68 1.31 8.35 14.22
CA VAL A 68 0.60 7.60 13.16
C VAL A 68 -0.80 8.14 12.95
N ARG A 69 -1.55 8.49 14.01
CA ARG A 69 -2.92 9.02 13.85
C ARG A 69 -2.93 10.28 13.02
N VAL A 70 -1.91 11.12 13.14
CA VAL A 70 -1.80 12.37 12.38
C VAL A 70 -1.58 12.10 10.89
N SER A 71 -0.87 11.03 10.52
CA SER A 71 -0.63 10.69 9.12
C SER A 71 -1.87 10.19 8.35
N THR A 72 -2.96 9.94 9.07
CA THR A 72 -4.23 9.47 8.50
C THR A 72 -5.37 10.48 8.61
N VAL A 73 -5.10 11.68 9.16
CA VAL A 73 -6.08 12.77 9.24
C VAL A 73 -6.49 13.19 7.83
N GLY A 74 -7.80 13.20 7.57
CA GLY A 74 -8.37 13.42 6.23
C GLY A 74 -8.85 12.13 5.54
N GLY A 75 -8.60 10.97 6.14
CA GLY A 75 -9.04 9.68 5.61
C GLY A 75 -8.13 9.13 4.52
N MET A 76 -8.24 7.83 4.26
CA MET A 76 -7.51 7.17 3.18
C MET A 76 -8.39 7.08 1.95
N VAL A 77 -7.81 7.34 0.78
CA VAL A 77 -8.46 6.99 -0.49
C VAL A 77 -8.36 5.47 -0.65
N LYS A 78 -9.48 4.81 -0.96
CA LYS A 78 -9.55 3.37 -1.11
C LYS A 78 -9.94 3.01 -2.54
N PHE A 79 -9.17 2.09 -3.13
CA PHE A 79 -9.48 1.45 -4.41
C PHE A 79 -9.80 -0.02 -4.14
N GLU A 80 -11.01 -0.42 -4.49
CA GLU A 80 -11.44 -1.82 -4.41
C GLU A 80 -11.14 -2.53 -5.74
N PRO A 81 -10.80 -3.82 -5.73
CA PRO A 81 -10.67 -4.59 -6.96
C PRO A 81 -11.98 -4.59 -7.74
N GLN A 82 -11.92 -4.26 -9.03
CA GLN A 82 -13.04 -4.38 -9.95
C GLN A 82 -13.14 -5.82 -10.43
N SER A 83 -14.32 -6.44 -10.28
CA SER A 83 -14.54 -7.87 -10.56
C SER A 83 -14.03 -8.30 -11.95
N ASP A 84 -14.34 -7.50 -12.97
CA ASP A 84 -14.05 -7.84 -14.36
C ASP A 84 -12.56 -7.72 -14.66
N ALA A 85 -11.91 -6.68 -14.16
CA ALA A 85 -10.48 -6.45 -14.32
C ALA A 85 -9.68 -7.48 -13.51
N ALA A 86 -10.06 -7.72 -12.25
CA ALA A 86 -9.44 -8.71 -11.39
C ALA A 86 -9.54 -10.13 -11.98
N ALA A 87 -10.69 -10.50 -12.53
CA ALA A 87 -10.86 -11.78 -13.23
C ALA A 87 -9.90 -11.88 -14.43
N ARG A 88 -9.77 -10.83 -15.24
CA ARG A 88 -8.81 -10.80 -16.35
C ARG A 88 -7.36 -10.95 -15.86
N TYR A 89 -6.96 -10.19 -14.85
CA TYR A 89 -5.60 -10.26 -14.33
C TYR A 89 -5.27 -11.59 -13.63
N SER A 90 -6.26 -12.29 -13.06
CA SER A 90 -6.03 -13.62 -12.47
C SER A 90 -5.54 -14.65 -13.50
N VAL A 91 -5.87 -14.47 -14.78
CA VAL A 91 -5.39 -15.31 -15.89
C VAL A 91 -4.07 -14.79 -16.45
N LEU A 92 -3.91 -13.47 -16.58
CA LEU A 92 -2.73 -12.85 -17.21
C LEU A 92 -1.50 -12.87 -16.32
N TYR A 93 -1.67 -12.66 -15.00
CA TYR A 93 -0.55 -12.53 -14.08
C TYR A 93 0.35 -13.78 -14.01
N PRO A 94 -0.18 -15.02 -13.92
CA PRO A 94 0.66 -16.22 -13.97
C PRO A 94 1.44 -16.36 -15.29
N ALA A 95 0.86 -15.96 -16.42
CA ALA A 95 1.53 -15.98 -17.72
C ALA A 95 2.70 -14.99 -17.74
N TRP A 96 2.49 -13.77 -17.24
CA TRP A 96 3.54 -12.76 -17.08
C TRP A 96 4.67 -13.26 -16.18
N VAL A 97 4.35 -13.81 -14.99
CA VAL A 97 5.37 -14.32 -14.04
C VAL A 97 6.28 -15.36 -14.70
N ARG A 98 5.71 -16.27 -15.51
CA ARG A 98 6.48 -17.29 -16.25
C ARG A 98 7.45 -16.68 -17.26
N GLU A 99 7.09 -15.55 -17.87
CA GLU A 99 7.93 -14.87 -18.86
C GLU A 99 9.03 -14.01 -18.21
N VAL A 100 8.73 -13.35 -17.09
CA VAL A 100 9.68 -12.41 -16.45
C VAL A 100 10.58 -13.03 -15.39
N SER A 101 10.25 -14.23 -14.90
CA SER A 101 11.08 -14.97 -13.96
C SER A 101 11.81 -16.08 -14.71
N PRO A 102 12.98 -15.80 -15.32
CA PRO A 102 13.80 -16.86 -15.88
C PRO A 102 14.19 -17.80 -14.73
N THR A 103 13.99 -19.10 -14.93
CA THR A 103 14.55 -20.17 -14.09
C THR A 103 16.02 -19.96 -13.80
#